data_AF-A0A4Q1TBW8-F1
#
_entry.id   AF-A0A4Q1TBW8-F1
#
_cell.length_a   1.000
_cell.length_b   1.000
_cell.length_c   1.000
_cell.angle_alpha   90.00
_cell.angle_beta   90.00
_cell.angle_gamma   90.00
#
_symmetry.space_group_name_H-M   'P 1'
#
loop_
_entity.id
_entity.type
_entity.pdbx_description
1 polymer ?
#
loop_
_entity_poly.entity_id
_entity_poly.type
_entity_poly.pdbx_seq_one_letter_code
_entity_poly.pdbx_strand_id
1 'polypeptide(L)'
;MNFLKWWKGKEKKNTSAEESSTNSDVKVIDKTADTTTNYRKADHLVVNRLGNTHHGIYSGEGNVIYYNYYTGVIVEATLNEYAKGDPIKVVYSPQMYNSSTVLARARSRVGVREYNMMLNIGEQFVRWARGGDTY
;
A
#
# COMPACT_ATOMS: atom_id res chain seq x y z
N MET A 1 53.76 2.30 31.94
CA MET A 1 54.29 3.67 32.06
C MET A 1 53.13 4.65 32.23
N ASN A 2 53.22 5.45 33.30
CA ASN A 2 52.38 6.58 33.72
C ASN A 2 52.33 7.72 32.68
N PHE A 3 51.53 8.80 32.71
CA PHE A 3 50.37 9.39 33.42
C PHE A 3 50.11 10.74 32.70
N LEU A 4 48.89 11.29 32.77
CA LEU A 4 48.50 12.69 33.16
C LEU A 4 47.14 13.06 32.53
N LYS A 5 46.07 13.24 33.34
CA LYS A 5 45.54 14.54 33.87
C LYS A 5 44.84 15.37 32.78
N TRP A 6 43.67 16.00 32.93
CA TRP A 6 42.81 16.32 34.07
C TRP A 6 41.64 17.17 33.53
N TRP A 7 40.39 16.90 33.92
CA TRP A 7 39.41 17.95 34.25
C TRP A 7 38.33 17.38 35.19
N LYS A 8 37.99 18.16 36.21
CA LYS A 8 37.09 17.85 37.34
C LYS A 8 35.68 18.44 37.19
N GLY A 9 34.69 17.73 37.76
CA GLY A 9 33.59 18.30 38.55
C GLY A 9 32.26 18.48 37.81
N LYS A 10 31.09 18.26 38.41
CA LYS A 10 30.69 17.86 39.78
C LYS A 10 29.32 17.17 39.71
N GLU A 11 29.12 16.21 40.60
CA GLU A 11 27.82 15.59 40.90
C GLU A 11 26.87 16.58 41.60
N LYS A 12 25.55 16.41 41.39
CA LYS A 12 24.53 16.61 42.41
C LYS A 12 23.55 15.43 42.37
N LYS A 13 23.51 14.67 43.46
CA LYS A 13 22.45 13.73 43.83
C LYS A 13 21.35 14.49 44.59
N ASN A 14 20.10 14.09 44.38
CA ASN A 14 18.97 14.11 45.33
C ASN A 14 17.92 13.13 44.73
N THR A 15 17.85 11.86 45.17
CA THR A 15 17.20 11.29 46.37
C THR A 15 15.65 11.25 46.28
N SER A 16 15.18 10.08 45.81
CA SER A 16 14.01 9.24 46.20
C SER A 16 12.65 9.83 46.64
N ALA A 17 11.60 9.37 45.96
CA ALA A 17 10.33 8.81 46.49
C ALA A 17 9.50 8.29 45.27
N GLU A 18 9.38 6.98 45.08
CA GLU A 18 8.23 6.11 45.43
C GLU A 18 7.06 6.11 44.41
N GLU A 19 6.82 4.91 43.87
CA GLU A 19 5.56 4.27 43.47
C GLU A 19 4.54 4.99 42.55
N SER A 20 4.31 4.44 41.36
CA SER A 20 3.14 3.58 41.10
C SER A 20 2.92 3.35 39.59
N SER A 21 2.50 2.13 39.30
CA SER A 21 1.76 1.66 38.12
C SER A 21 1.35 2.68 37.05
N THR A 22 1.71 2.42 35.79
CA THR A 22 0.77 1.83 34.81
C THR A 22 1.48 1.50 33.50
N ASN A 23 1.22 0.27 33.05
CA ASN A 23 1.44 -0.22 31.70
C ASN A 23 0.45 0.48 30.74
N SER A 24 0.71 0.43 29.42
CA SER A 24 -0.03 1.04 28.28
C SER A 24 0.28 2.54 28.06
N ASP A 25 0.84 2.99 26.93
CA ASP A 25 0.30 2.90 25.57
C ASP A 25 1.37 2.95 24.46
N VAL A 26 2.04 1.84 24.16
CA VAL A 26 2.50 1.61 22.78
C VAL A 26 1.33 0.95 22.08
N LYS A 27 0.55 1.75 21.36
CA LYS A 27 -0.56 1.26 20.53
C LYS A 27 0.04 0.52 19.32
N VAL A 28 0.40 -0.75 19.53
CA VAL A 28 0.55 -1.71 18.44
C VAL A 28 -0.83 -1.82 17.83
N ILE A 29 -1.06 -1.09 16.74
CA ILE A 29 -2.33 -1.11 16.02
C ILE A 29 -2.42 -2.49 15.39
N ASP A 30 -3.37 -3.27 15.87
CA ASP A 30 -3.62 -4.63 15.43
C ASP A 30 -3.93 -4.66 13.92
N LYS A 31 -3.27 -5.58 13.23
CA LYS A 31 -3.35 -5.83 11.79
C LYS A 31 -4.63 -6.58 11.45
N THR A 32 -5.77 -5.90 11.55
CA THR A 32 -6.97 -6.32 10.83
C THR A 32 -7.44 -5.15 10.00
N ALA A 33 -7.61 -5.40 8.70
CA ALA A 33 -7.99 -4.40 7.72
C ALA A 33 -9.19 -3.59 8.21
N ASP A 34 -8.97 -2.30 8.44
CA ASP A 34 -10.02 -1.33 8.68
C ASP A 34 -10.97 -1.35 7.46
N THR A 35 -12.14 -1.96 7.65
CA THR A 35 -13.17 -2.18 6.65
C THR A 35 -13.95 -0.92 6.28
N THR A 36 -13.45 0.27 6.65
CA THR A 36 -14.02 1.56 6.23
C THR A 36 -13.13 2.38 5.28
N THR A 37 -12.25 1.72 4.52
CA THR A 37 -11.59 2.41 3.40
C THR A 37 -12.60 2.82 2.33
N ASN A 38 -12.90 4.11 2.26
CA ASN A 38 -13.90 4.73 1.38
C ASN A 38 -13.36 4.86 -0.06
N TYR A 39 -13.03 3.73 -0.70
CA TYR A 39 -12.62 3.70 -2.10
C TYR A 39 -13.82 3.92 -3.02
N ARG A 40 -13.64 4.73 -4.04
CA ARG A 40 -14.64 4.97 -5.09
C ARG A 40 -14.38 4.05 -6.27
N LYS A 41 -15.45 3.60 -6.91
CA LYS A 41 -15.35 2.78 -8.12
C LYS A 41 -14.48 3.48 -9.16
N ALA A 42 -13.57 2.70 -9.74
CA ALA A 42 -12.51 3.12 -10.64
C ALA A 42 -11.27 3.74 -10.00
N ASP A 43 -11.20 3.95 -8.67
CA ASP A 43 -9.99 4.48 -8.02
C ASP A 43 -8.74 3.68 -8.38
N HIS A 44 -7.64 4.41 -8.64
CA HIS A 44 -6.32 3.81 -8.86
C HIS A 44 -5.70 3.50 -7.51
N LEU A 45 -5.67 2.21 -7.17
CA LEU A 45 -5.10 1.70 -5.95
C LEU A 45 -3.65 1.28 -6.17
N VAL A 46 -2.78 1.57 -5.20
CA VAL A 46 -1.37 1.18 -5.21
C VAL A 46 -1.00 0.51 -3.88
N VAL A 47 -0.25 -0.57 -3.97
CA VAL A 47 0.40 -1.26 -2.85
C VAL A 47 1.90 -1.31 -3.13
N ASN A 48 2.74 -0.98 -2.15
CA ASN A 48 4.19 -1.14 -2.27
C ASN A 48 4.62 -2.45 -1.60
N ARG A 49 5.21 -3.36 -2.37
CA ARG A 49 5.70 -4.66 -1.89
C ARG A 49 7.12 -4.88 -2.37
N LEU A 50 8.03 -5.09 -1.41
CA LEU A 50 9.45 -5.40 -1.66
C LEU A 50 10.13 -4.42 -2.65
N GLY A 51 9.79 -3.13 -2.57
CA GLY A 51 10.36 -2.09 -3.44
C GLY A 51 9.67 -1.92 -4.80
N ASN A 52 8.61 -2.68 -5.08
CA ASN A 52 7.82 -2.57 -6.31
C ASN A 52 6.39 -2.10 -6.01
N THR A 53 5.83 -1.31 -6.93
CA THR A 53 4.43 -0.88 -6.85
C THR A 53 3.54 -1.84 -7.62
N HIS A 54 2.51 -2.31 -6.95
CA HIS A 54 1.41 -3.06 -7.54
C HIS A 54 0.25 -2.08 -7.73
N HIS A 55 -0.32 -2.07 -8.93
CA HIS A 55 -1.38 -1.14 -9.32
C HIS A 55 -2.66 -1.92 -9.62
N GLY A 56 -3.80 -1.35 -9.24
CA GLY A 56 -5.11 -1.94 -9.46
C GLY A 56 -6.22 -0.91 -9.52
N ILE A 57 -7.40 -1.34 -9.97
CA ILE A 57 -8.60 -0.52 -10.09
C ILE A 57 -9.63 -1.05 -9.11
N TYR A 58 -10.11 -0.20 -8.19
CA TYR A 58 -11.19 -0.59 -7.29
C TYR A 58 -12.48 -0.80 -8.07
N SER A 59 -13.02 -2.03 -8.05
CA SER A 59 -14.22 -2.40 -8.81
C SER A 59 -15.51 -2.30 -8.00
N GLY A 60 -15.40 -2.08 -6.70
CA GLY A 60 -16.50 -2.01 -5.74
C GLY A 60 -16.58 -3.24 -4.84
N GLU A 61 -17.38 -3.15 -3.78
CA GLU A 61 -17.69 -4.29 -2.90
C GLU A 61 -16.44 -4.99 -2.33
N GLY A 62 -15.38 -4.22 -2.06
CA GLY A 62 -14.13 -4.77 -1.53
C GLY A 62 -13.27 -5.50 -2.55
N ASN A 63 -13.52 -5.32 -3.85
CA ASN A 63 -12.77 -5.96 -4.93
C ASN A 63 -11.91 -4.98 -5.74
N VAL A 64 -10.87 -5.52 -6.35
CA VAL A 64 -9.90 -4.81 -7.17
C VAL A 64 -9.50 -5.65 -8.38
N ILE A 65 -9.40 -5.00 -9.54
CA ILE A 65 -8.89 -5.61 -10.77
C ILE A 65 -7.44 -5.19 -10.94
N TYR A 66 -6.52 -6.16 -11.04
CA TYR A 66 -5.08 -5.90 -11.12
C TYR A 66 -4.34 -6.97 -11.91
N TYR A 67 -3.13 -6.63 -12.35
CA TYR A 67 -2.20 -7.59 -12.92
C TYR A 67 -1.53 -8.42 -11.81
N ASN A 68 -1.77 -9.72 -11.79
CA ASN A 68 -1.14 -10.62 -10.83
C ASN A 68 0.23 -11.08 -11.34
N TYR A 69 1.28 -10.48 -10.79
CA TYR A 69 2.68 -10.78 -11.15
C TYR A 69 3.12 -12.22 -10.86
N TYR A 70 2.41 -12.97 -10.01
CA TYR A 70 2.72 -14.38 -9.76
C TYR A 70 2.19 -15.29 -10.87
N THR A 71 1.04 -14.96 -11.46
CA THR A 71 0.35 -15.80 -12.45
C THR A 71 0.48 -15.27 -13.88
N GLY A 72 0.88 -14.01 -14.04
CA GLY A 72 0.99 -13.31 -15.31
C GLY A 72 -0.35 -12.96 -15.95
N VAL A 73 -1.44 -12.96 -15.19
CA VAL A 73 -2.80 -12.70 -15.68
C VAL A 73 -3.47 -11.54 -14.93
N ILE A 74 -4.36 -10.83 -15.60
CA ILE A 74 -5.23 -9.85 -14.97
C ILE A 74 -6.36 -10.59 -14.26
N VAL A 75 -6.59 -10.25 -12.99
CA VAL A 75 -7.58 -10.88 -12.13
C VAL A 75 -8.43 -9.84 -11.40
N GLU A 76 -9.65 -10.20 -11.03
CA GLU A 76 -10.47 -9.47 -10.06
C GLU A 76 -10.43 -10.28 -8.76
N ALA A 77 -10.01 -9.66 -7.66
CA ALA A 77 -9.87 -10.32 -6.36
C ALA A 77 -10.19 -9.34 -5.22
N THR A 78 -10.25 -9.85 -3.99
CA THR A 78 -10.51 -9.01 -2.83
C THR A 78 -9.35 -8.04 -2.55
N LEU A 79 -9.64 -6.92 -1.88
CA LEU A 79 -8.63 -5.98 -1.38
C LEU A 79 -7.60 -6.69 -0.50
N ASN A 80 -8.02 -7.70 0.28
CA ASN A 80 -7.14 -8.47 1.14
C ASN A 80 -6.14 -9.31 0.34
N GLU A 81 -6.60 -10.02 -0.69
CA GLU A 81 -5.73 -10.82 -1.57
C GLU A 81 -4.76 -9.95 -2.37
N TYR A 82 -5.21 -8.76 -2.78
CA TYR A 82 -4.38 -7.76 -3.45
C TYR A 82 -3.30 -7.19 -2.52
N ALA A 83 -3.71 -6.72 -1.34
CA ALA A 83 -2.83 -6.09 -0.36
C ALA A 83 -1.84 -7.05 0.28
N LYS A 84 -2.24 -8.30 0.55
CA LYS A 84 -1.47 -9.27 1.34
C LYS A 84 -0.89 -8.68 2.64
N GLY A 85 -1.66 -7.82 3.30
CA GLY A 85 -1.28 -7.14 4.54
C GLY A 85 -0.46 -5.86 4.37
N ASP A 86 -0.11 -5.47 3.14
CA ASP A 86 0.54 -4.19 2.86
C ASP A 86 -0.49 -3.04 2.74
N PRO A 87 -0.14 -1.79 3.12
CA PRO A 87 -1.07 -0.66 3.02
C PRO A 87 -1.46 -0.34 1.57
N ILE A 88 -2.76 -0.10 1.35
CA ILE A 88 -3.30 0.37 0.07
C ILE A 88 -3.36 1.91 0.07
N LYS A 89 -2.94 2.53 -1.03
CA LYS A 89 -3.04 3.97 -1.26
C LYS A 89 -3.89 4.25 -2.50
N VAL A 90 -4.75 5.26 -2.45
CA VAL A 90 -5.33 5.84 -3.67
C VAL A 90 -4.34 6.84 -4.23
N VAL A 91 -3.99 6.71 -5.50
CA VAL A 91 -3.09 7.66 -6.18
C VAL A 91 -3.85 8.45 -7.24
N TYR A 92 -3.45 9.71 -7.40
CA TYR A 92 -3.96 10.50 -8.51
C TYR A 92 -3.38 9.97 -9.82
N SER A 93 -4.27 9.68 -10.77
CA SER A 93 -3.91 9.44 -12.17
C SER A 93 -5.06 9.93 -13.06
N PRO A 94 -4.78 10.51 -14.24
CA PRO A 94 -5.82 11.00 -15.13
C PRO A 94 -6.87 9.94 -15.43
N GLN A 95 -8.15 10.36 -15.41
CA GLN A 95 -9.28 9.52 -15.78
C GLN A 95 -10.04 10.21 -16.90
N MET A 96 -9.94 9.68 -18.12
CA MET A 96 -10.60 10.25 -19.30
C MET A 96 -12.00 9.68 -19.50
N TYR A 97 -12.25 8.49 -18.93
CA TYR A 97 -13.54 7.81 -19.02
C TYR A 97 -14.31 7.88 -17.69
N ASN A 98 -15.64 7.79 -17.73
CA ASN A 98 -16.43 7.63 -16.50
C ASN A 98 -16.16 6.27 -15.82
N SER A 99 -16.47 6.14 -14.53
CA SER A 99 -16.14 4.94 -13.76
C SER A 99 -16.72 3.65 -14.35
N SER A 100 -17.95 3.66 -14.90
CA SER A 100 -18.53 2.47 -15.52
C SER A 100 -17.76 2.02 -16.75
N THR A 101 -17.30 2.95 -17.59
CA THR A 101 -16.47 2.67 -18.77
C THR A 101 -15.11 2.13 -18.35
N VAL A 102 -14.46 2.73 -17.34
CA VAL A 102 -13.18 2.23 -16.82
C VAL A 102 -13.33 0.79 -16.33
N LEU A 103 -14.38 0.48 -15.57
CA LEU A 103 -14.60 -0.87 -15.05
C LEU A 103 -14.93 -1.87 -16.16
N ALA A 104 -15.71 -1.48 -17.17
CA ALA A 104 -15.98 -2.33 -18.33
C ALA A 104 -14.69 -2.66 -19.08
N ARG A 105 -13.82 -1.67 -19.31
CA ARG A 105 -12.50 -1.86 -19.94
C ARG A 105 -11.60 -2.76 -19.09
N ALA A 106 -11.50 -2.50 -17.79
CA ALA A 106 -10.71 -3.30 -16.87
C ALA A 106 -11.15 -4.78 -16.88
N ARG A 107 -12.46 -5.03 -16.79
CA ARG A 107 -13.03 -6.39 -16.81
C ARG A 107 -12.84 -7.10 -18.15
N SER A 108 -12.82 -6.37 -19.27
CA SER A 108 -12.55 -6.97 -20.59
C SER A 108 -11.17 -7.64 -20.69
N ARG A 109 -10.26 -7.34 -19.76
CA ARG A 109 -8.92 -7.93 -19.71
C ARG A 109 -8.76 -9.00 -18.63
N VAL A 110 -9.76 -9.25 -17.79
CA VAL A 110 -9.68 -10.33 -16.80
C VAL A 110 -9.48 -11.67 -17.50
N GLY A 111 -8.51 -12.46 -17.05
CA GLY A 111 -8.10 -13.72 -17.66
C GLY A 111 -7.13 -13.58 -18.83
N VAL A 112 -6.87 -12.37 -19.33
CA VAL A 112 -5.83 -12.14 -20.34
C VAL A 112 -4.45 -12.32 -19.70
N ARG A 113 -3.62 -13.13 -20.35
CA ARG A 113 -2.21 -13.33 -19.99
C ARG A 113 -1.36 -12.33 -20.76
N GLU A 114 -0.61 -11.51 -20.03
CA GLU A 114 0.39 -10.62 -20.63
C GLU A 114 1.76 -11.29 -20.53
N TYR A 115 2.40 -11.49 -21.68
CA TYR A 115 3.64 -12.26 -21.82
C TYR A 115 4.90 -11.45 -21.44
N ASN A 116 4.78 -10.14 -21.26
CA ASN A 116 5.92 -9.25 -21.05
C ASN A 116 6.11 -8.94 -19.55
N MET A 117 6.93 -9.72 -18.83
CA MET A 117 7.21 -9.59 -17.38
C MET A 117 7.93 -8.27 -16.97
N MET A 118 7.32 -7.11 -17.18
CA MET A 118 7.86 -5.83 -16.71
C MET A 118 7.13 -5.34 -15.46
N LEU A 119 7.86 -4.64 -14.58
CA LEU A 119 7.35 -4.08 -13.33
C LEU A 119 6.19 -3.09 -13.54
N ASN A 120 6.08 -2.51 -14.75
CA ASN A 120 5.13 -1.45 -15.07
C ASN A 120 3.85 -1.93 -15.78
N ILE A 121 3.62 -3.24 -15.94
CA ILE A 121 2.39 -3.73 -16.59
C ILE A 121 1.15 -3.29 -15.82
N GLY A 122 1.18 -3.40 -14.48
CA GLY A 122 0.06 -3.00 -13.64
C GLY A 122 -0.30 -1.52 -13.83
N GLU A 123 0.69 -0.63 -13.82
CA GLU A 123 0.45 0.80 -14.05
C GLU A 123 -0.12 1.05 -15.45
N GLN A 124 0.49 0.46 -16.48
CA GLN A 124 0.02 0.59 -17.87
C GLN A 124 -1.42 0.08 -18.04
N PHE A 125 -1.75 -1.07 -17.44
CA PHE A 125 -3.11 -1.59 -17.42
C PHE A 125 -4.09 -0.58 -16.81
N VAL A 126 -3.75 -0.01 -15.64
CA VAL A 126 -4.62 0.97 -14.98
C VAL A 126 -4.79 2.23 -15.85
N ARG A 127 -3.71 2.74 -16.44
CA ARG A 127 -3.74 3.91 -17.33
C ARG A 127 -4.54 3.64 -18.59
N TRP A 128 -4.35 2.49 -19.23
CA TRP A 128 -5.10 2.07 -20.40
C TRP A 128 -6.61 1.95 -20.09
N ALA A 129 -6.97 1.37 -18.95
CA ALA A 129 -8.37 1.24 -18.57
C ALA A 129 -9.01 2.62 -18.30
N ARG A 130 -8.26 3.54 -17.66
CA ARG A 130 -8.72 4.89 -17.29
C ARG A 130 -8.70 5.91 -18.43
N GLY A 131 -7.81 5.74 -19.41
CA GLY A 131 -7.46 6.76 -20.39
C GLY A 131 -7.31 6.30 -21.84
N GLY A 132 -7.30 5.00 -22.13
CA GLY A 132 -7.05 4.50 -23.49
C GLY A 132 -5.56 4.45 -23.85
N ASP A 133 -5.27 4.22 -25.13
CA ASP A 133 -3.89 4.12 -25.66
C ASP A 133 -3.17 5.48 -25.76
N THR A 134 -3.77 6.54 -25.21
CA THR A 134 -3.24 7.90 -25.18
C THR A 134 -2.08 8.11 -24.19
N TYR A 135 -1.51 7.04 -23.62
CA TYR A 135 -0.41 7.07 -22.67
C TYR A 135 0.55 5.89 -22.82
#